data_AF-A0A832TJT2-F1
#
_entry.id   AF-A0A832TJT2-F1
#
_cell.length_a   1.000
_cell.length_b   1.000
_cell.length_c   1.000
_cell.angle_alpha   90.00
_cell.angle_beta   90.00
_cell.angle_gamma   90.00
#
_symmetry.space_group_name_H-M   'P 1'
#
loop_
_entity.id
_entity.type
_entity.pdbx_description
1 polymer ?
#
loop_
_entity_poly.entity_id
_entity_poly.type
_entity_poly.pdbx_seq_one_letter_code
_entity_poly.pdbx_strand_id
1 'polypeptide(L)'
;MKAQSTFIGFLIAIVIIALILIPTFLLILDYSKPSTQPYNLVQVAENQINGGTIIIYFNSTPTHSYLIVPKAISYAKMVGVFSLNKGQILNITSQVNAIKFTPNGYQIVGNLPSPLIYNFTLPNNVWNTTLILQLTYYNVTIFATIYPNETAFSS
;
A
#
# COMPACT_ATOMS: atom_id res chain seq x y z
N MET A 1 -40.62 -42.64 9.45
CA MET A 1 -40.20 -42.23 8.09
C MET A 1 -40.17 -40.70 7.89
N LYS A 2 -41.15 -39.91 8.37
CA LYS A 2 -41.13 -38.42 8.26
C LYS A 2 -39.88 -37.77 8.87
N ALA A 3 -39.52 -38.10 10.11
CA ALA A 3 -38.37 -37.48 10.79
C ALA A 3 -37.02 -37.75 10.09
N GLN A 4 -36.84 -38.93 9.48
CA GLN A 4 -35.63 -39.25 8.71
C GLN A 4 -35.59 -38.46 7.39
N SER A 5 -36.73 -38.26 6.72
CA SER A 5 -36.81 -37.42 5.51
C SER A 5 -36.49 -35.96 5.82
N THR A 6 -36.98 -35.42 6.94
CA THR A 6 -36.67 -34.04 7.37
C THR A 6 -35.19 -33.88 7.72
N PHE A 7 -34.59 -34.88 8.37
CA PHE A 7 -33.17 -34.90 8.70
C PHE A 7 -32.27 -34.93 7.45
N ILE A 8 -32.64 -35.77 6.46
CA ILE A 8 -31.93 -35.84 5.16
C ILE A 8 -32.07 -34.51 4.41
N GLY A 9 -33.25 -33.90 4.39
CA GLY A 9 -33.47 -32.58 3.76
C GLY A 9 -32.63 -31.48 4.41
N PHE A 10 -32.49 -31.50 5.74
CA PHE A 10 -31.66 -30.55 6.47
C PHE A 10 -30.16 -30.71 6.17
N LEU A 11 -29.67 -31.96 6.09
CA LEU A 11 -28.29 -32.26 5.70
C LEU A 11 -27.97 -31.75 4.28
N ILE A 12 -28.87 -31.98 3.33
CA ILE A 12 -28.71 -31.50 1.94
C ILE A 12 -28.66 -29.97 1.91
N ALA A 13 -29.52 -29.29 2.68
CA ALA A 13 -29.53 -27.84 2.76
C ALA A 13 -28.20 -27.27 3.29
N ILE A 14 -27.61 -27.89 4.32
CA ILE A 14 -26.29 -27.49 4.86
C ILE A 14 -25.20 -27.62 3.80
N VAL A 15 -25.20 -28.74 3.05
CA VAL A 15 -24.20 -28.97 1.99
C VAL A 15 -24.32 -27.93 0.89
N ILE A 16 -25.53 -27.56 0.47
CA ILE A 16 -25.76 -26.52 -0.55
C ILE A 16 -25.28 -25.15 -0.04
N ILE A 17 -25.57 -24.81 1.22
CA ILE A 17 -25.12 -23.56 1.84
C ILE A 17 -23.58 -23.49 1.87
N ALA A 18 -22.91 -24.57 2.27
CA ALA A 18 -21.45 -24.63 2.30
C ALA A 18 -20.83 -24.52 0.89
N LEU A 19 -21.43 -25.17 -0.11
CA LEU A 19 -21.00 -25.10 -1.51
C LEU A 19 -21.12 -23.71 -2.13
N ILE A 20 -22.01 -22.85 -1.62
CA ILE A 20 -22.14 -21.47 -2.10
C ILE A 20 -21.20 -20.53 -1.33
N LEU A 21 -21.17 -20.64 0.00
CA LEU A 21 -20.41 -19.72 0.88
C LEU A 21 -18.90 -19.85 0.72
N ILE A 22 -18.37 -21.08 0.62
CA ILE A 22 -16.91 -21.30 0.52
C ILE A 22 -16.34 -20.65 -0.75
N PRO A 23 -16.86 -20.89 -1.96
CA PRO A 23 -16.31 -20.26 -3.17
C PRO A 23 -16.55 -18.75 -3.23
N THR A 24 -17.68 -18.23 -2.71
CA THR A 24 -17.87 -16.77 -2.62
C THR A 24 -16.87 -16.11 -1.66
N PHE A 25 -16.57 -16.75 -0.53
CA PHE A 25 -15.54 -16.26 0.40
C PHE A 25 -14.14 -16.24 -0.24
N LEU A 26 -13.78 -17.29 -0.99
CA LEU A 26 -12.51 -17.35 -1.73
C LEU A 26 -12.44 -16.27 -2.82
N LEU A 27 -13.52 -16.03 -3.56
CA LEU A 27 -13.59 -14.97 -4.57
C LEU A 27 -13.40 -13.58 -3.98
N ILE A 28 -13.97 -13.32 -2.79
CA ILE A 28 -13.82 -12.02 -2.10
C ILE A 28 -12.36 -11.80 -1.65
N LEU A 29 -11.66 -12.85 -1.23
CA LEU A 29 -10.24 -12.76 -0.84
C LEU A 29 -9.32 -12.38 -2.01
N ASP A 30 -9.63 -12.84 -3.22
CA ASP A 30 -8.82 -12.58 -4.43
C ASP A 30 -9.21 -11.28 -5.17
N TYR A 31 -10.38 -10.70 -4.86
CA TYR A 31 -10.88 -9.52 -5.57
C TYR A 31 -10.09 -8.24 -5.25
N SER A 32 -9.39 -8.19 -4.13
CA SER A 32 -8.54 -7.05 -3.75
C SER A 32 -7.19 -7.06 -4.50
N LYS A 33 -7.20 -7.24 -5.82
CA LYS A 33 -6.04 -6.82 -6.63
C LYS A 33 -6.09 -5.30 -6.76
N PRO A 34 -5.02 -4.57 -6.39
CA PRO A 34 -5.00 -3.14 -6.57
C PRO A 34 -5.19 -2.81 -8.03
N SER A 35 -6.05 -1.82 -8.30
CA SER A 35 -6.24 -1.30 -9.65
C SER A 35 -4.87 -0.94 -10.22
N THR A 36 -4.52 -1.53 -11.36
CA THR A 36 -3.35 -1.13 -12.14
C THR A 36 -3.65 0.19 -12.81
N GLN A 37 -3.82 1.26 -12.03
CA GLN A 37 -3.93 2.59 -12.60
C GLN A 37 -2.54 3.04 -13.03
N PRO A 38 -2.35 3.36 -14.32
CA PRO A 38 -1.11 3.97 -14.77
C PRO A 38 -0.90 5.30 -14.03
N TYR A 39 0.34 5.58 -13.64
CA TYR A 39 0.73 6.80 -12.95
C TYR A 39 0.25 8.06 -13.70
N ASN A 40 -0.71 8.78 -13.14
CA ASN A 40 -1.33 9.95 -13.77
C ASN A 40 -0.56 11.24 -13.43
N LEU A 41 0.35 11.61 -14.31
CA LEU A 41 1.16 12.84 -14.21
C LEU A 41 0.33 14.12 -14.19
N VAL A 42 -0.86 14.14 -14.82
CA VAL A 42 -1.71 15.35 -14.93
C VAL A 42 -2.35 15.67 -13.59
N GLN A 43 -2.87 14.65 -12.89
CA GLN A 43 -3.48 14.81 -11.57
C GLN A 43 -2.43 15.19 -10.50
N VAL A 44 -1.20 14.72 -10.65
CA VAL A 44 -0.06 15.16 -9.82
C VAL A 44 0.30 16.61 -10.14
N ALA A 45 0.33 17.02 -11.41
CA ALA A 45 0.64 18.38 -11.83
C ALA A 45 -0.42 19.41 -11.37
N GLU A 46 -1.71 19.08 -11.47
CA GLU A 46 -2.81 19.94 -10.99
C GLU A 46 -2.73 20.16 -9.47
N ASN A 47 -2.38 19.11 -8.72
CA ASN A 47 -2.21 19.21 -7.26
C ASN A 47 -0.88 19.85 -6.82
N GLN A 48 0.13 19.90 -7.69
CA GLN A 48 1.39 20.61 -7.44
C GLN A 48 1.24 22.14 -7.43
N ILE A 49 0.24 22.66 -8.16
CA ILE A 49 -0.04 24.09 -8.28
C ILE A 49 -0.59 24.68 -6.96
N ASN A 50 -1.15 23.86 -6.06
CA ASN A 50 -1.86 24.31 -4.85
C ASN A 50 -1.05 24.39 -3.54
N GLY A 51 0.29 24.32 -3.59
CA GLY A 51 1.17 24.77 -2.49
C GLY A 51 1.30 23.82 -1.28
N GLY A 52 2.54 23.62 -0.81
CA GLY A 52 2.85 23.01 0.50
C GLY A 52 2.71 21.49 0.67
N THR A 53 1.81 20.83 -0.06
CA THR A 53 1.46 19.42 0.18
C THR A 53 2.61 18.45 -0.11
N ILE A 54 2.87 17.51 0.80
CA ILE A 54 3.73 16.35 0.60
C ILE A 54 2.99 15.38 -0.33
N ILE A 55 3.61 15.04 -1.45
CA ILE A 55 3.08 14.12 -2.46
C ILE A 55 4.00 12.90 -2.50
N ILE A 56 3.44 11.72 -2.25
CA ILE A 56 4.17 10.45 -2.34
C ILE A 56 3.30 9.48 -3.14
N TYR A 57 3.88 8.89 -4.18
CA TYR A 57 3.24 7.86 -4.99
C TYR A 57 3.78 6.49 -4.63
N PHE A 58 2.90 5.51 -4.42
CA PHE A 58 3.30 4.13 -4.19
C PHE A 58 3.22 3.34 -5.49
N ASN A 59 4.37 3.12 -6.12
CA ASN A 59 4.49 2.19 -7.24
C ASN A 59 4.47 0.75 -6.72
N SER A 60 3.33 0.08 -6.88
CA SER A 60 3.12 -1.29 -6.45
C SER A 60 3.36 -2.24 -7.62
N THR A 61 4.59 -2.72 -7.72
CA THR A 61 4.91 -3.87 -8.59
C THR A 61 5.48 -5.03 -7.75
N PRO A 62 5.08 -6.28 -8.05
CA PRO A 62 5.51 -7.45 -7.27
C PRO A 62 7.03 -7.65 -7.19
N THR A 63 7.78 -7.18 -8.19
CA THR A 63 9.23 -7.39 -8.28
C THR A 63 10.04 -6.17 -7.85
N HIS A 64 9.48 -4.96 -7.94
CA HIS A 64 10.19 -3.70 -7.71
C HIS A 64 9.25 -2.59 -7.19
N SER A 65 8.82 -2.71 -5.94
CA SER A 65 7.97 -1.69 -5.32
C SER A 65 8.77 -0.49 -4.82
N TYR A 66 8.25 0.72 -5.07
CA TYR A 66 8.90 1.97 -4.67
C TYR A 66 7.91 3.00 -4.12
N LEU A 67 8.38 3.84 -3.21
CA LEU A 67 7.74 5.13 -2.93
C LEU A 67 8.46 6.20 -3.74
N ILE A 68 7.73 6.86 -4.62
CA ILE A 68 8.23 7.94 -5.46
C ILE A 68 7.80 9.26 -4.83
N VAL A 69 8.74 10.17 -4.65
CA VAL A 69 8.51 11.52 -4.13
C VAL A 69 8.64 12.49 -5.30
N PRO A 70 7.54 12.89 -5.95
CA PRO A 70 7.60 13.69 -7.18
C PRO A 70 8.10 15.11 -6.93
N LYS A 71 7.89 15.62 -5.71
CA LYS A 71 8.29 16.96 -5.27
C LYS A 71 9.23 16.84 -4.09
N ALA A 72 10.49 17.23 -4.28
CA ALA A 72 11.50 17.22 -3.23
C ALA A 72 11.16 18.25 -2.14
N ILE A 73 11.10 17.80 -0.88
CA ILE A 73 10.83 18.63 0.29
C ILE A 73 11.95 18.39 1.33
N SER A 74 12.93 19.29 1.35
CA SER A 74 14.16 19.12 2.16
C SER A 74 13.95 19.22 3.67
N TYR A 75 12.90 19.93 4.09
CA TYR A 75 12.52 20.14 5.50
C TYR A 75 11.58 19.04 6.04
N ALA A 76 11.18 18.09 5.20
CA ALA A 76 10.42 16.92 5.59
C ALA A 76 11.29 15.66 5.54
N LYS A 77 11.04 14.71 6.45
CA LYS A 77 11.75 13.43 6.50
C LYS A 77 10.75 12.29 6.57
N MET A 78 11.04 11.21 5.83
CA MET A 78 10.42 9.92 6.12
C MET A 78 11.16 9.32 7.31
N VAL A 79 10.41 8.93 8.34
CA VAL A 79 10.97 8.39 9.59
C VAL A 79 10.63 6.93 9.76
N GLY A 80 9.43 6.53 9.36
CA GLY A 80 8.96 5.17 9.47
C GLY A 80 8.05 4.77 8.33
N VAL A 81 8.05 3.48 8.02
CA VAL A 81 7.13 2.86 7.06
C VAL A 81 6.57 1.61 7.70
N PHE A 82 5.24 1.50 7.68
CA PHE A 82 4.51 0.36 8.21
C PHE A 82 3.63 -0.23 7.10
N SER A 83 3.49 -1.55 7.09
CA SER A 83 2.58 -2.28 6.20
C SER A 83 1.38 -2.76 7.00
N LEU A 84 0.18 -2.48 6.50
CA LEU A 84 -1.08 -3.02 7.00
C LEU A 84 -1.45 -4.25 6.16
N ASN A 85 -1.29 -5.43 6.75
CA ASN A 85 -1.59 -6.70 6.10
C ASN A 85 -2.57 -7.49 6.97
N LYS A 86 -3.76 -7.80 6.43
CA LYS A 86 -4.82 -8.56 7.13
C LYS A 86 -5.14 -8.04 8.54
N GLY A 87 -5.16 -6.72 8.70
CA GLY A 87 -5.46 -6.06 9.99
C GLY A 87 -4.28 -5.96 10.97
N GLN A 88 -3.09 -6.46 10.61
CA GLN A 88 -1.87 -6.30 11.41
C GLN A 88 -1.00 -5.19 10.84
N ILE A 89 -0.48 -4.33 11.72
CA ILE A 89 0.49 -3.28 11.37
C ILE A 89 1.89 -3.82 11.62
N LEU A 90 2.66 -3.98 10.55
CA LEU A 90 4.03 -4.48 10.57
C LEU A 90 5.00 -3.33 10.31
N ASN A 91 5.99 -3.15 11.18
CA ASN A 91 7.05 -2.17 10.96
C ASN A 91 8.07 -2.70 9.95
N ILE A 92 8.19 -2.04 8.80
CA ILE A 92 9.13 -2.41 7.73
C ILE A 92 10.23 -1.36 7.54
N THR A 93 10.34 -0.39 8.45
CA THR A 93 11.24 0.77 8.35
C THR A 93 12.69 0.38 8.06
N SER A 94 13.20 -0.69 8.69
CA SER A 94 14.58 -1.15 8.49
C SER A 94 14.84 -1.81 7.13
N GLN A 95 13.78 -2.12 6.38
CA GLN A 95 13.85 -2.72 5.04
C GLN A 95 13.67 -1.67 3.94
N VAL A 96 13.45 -0.41 4.31
CA VAL A 96 13.24 0.71 3.40
C VAL A 96 14.51 1.55 3.32
N ASN A 97 15.03 1.70 2.11
CA ASN A 97 16.23 2.49 1.84
C ASN A 97 15.86 3.70 1.00
N ALA A 98 16.51 4.83 1.27
CA ALA A 98 16.45 6.00 0.40
C ALA A 98 17.30 5.75 -0.84
N ILE A 99 16.78 6.14 -2.00
CA ILE A 99 17.39 5.90 -3.30
C ILE A 99 17.33 7.13 -4.22
N LYS A 100 18.23 7.17 -5.19
CA LYS A 100 18.17 8.04 -6.36
C LYS A 100 18.02 7.17 -7.61
N PHE A 101 17.09 7.53 -8.49
CA PHE A 101 17.03 6.91 -9.81
C PHE A 101 18.22 7.38 -10.66
N THR A 102 18.82 6.45 -11.39
CA THR A 102 19.91 6.66 -12.32
C THR A 102 19.54 6.04 -13.66
N PRO A 103 20.23 6.38 -14.77
CA PRO A 103 19.93 5.76 -16.07
C PRO A 103 20.01 4.22 -16.08
N ASN A 104 20.77 3.64 -15.14
CA ASN A 104 20.97 2.20 -15.02
C ASN A 104 20.09 1.54 -13.93
N GLY A 105 19.13 2.27 -13.36
CA GLY A 105 18.23 1.77 -12.31
C GLY A 105 18.14 2.71 -11.11
N TYR A 106 18.56 2.23 -9.93
CA TYR A 106 18.59 3.06 -8.73
C TYR A 106 19.88 2.82 -7.93
N GLN A 107 20.28 3.83 -7.17
CA GLN A 107 21.38 3.74 -6.22
C GLN A 107 20.87 4.02 -4.81
N ILE A 108 21.24 3.17 -3.86
CA ILE A 108 20.97 3.39 -2.44
C ILE A 108 21.86 4.52 -1.94
N VAL A 109 21.23 5.52 -1.30
CA VAL A 109 21.90 6.70 -0.75
C VAL A 109 21.89 6.71 0.77
N GLY A 110 21.08 5.87 1.42
CA GLY A 110 21.01 5.78 2.87
C GLY A 110 19.75 5.04 3.36
N ASN A 111 19.58 5.01 4.67
CA ASN A 111 18.46 4.36 5.34
C ASN A 111 17.53 5.40 5.99
N LEU A 112 16.37 4.97 6.48
CA LEU A 112 15.50 5.83 7.29
C LEU A 112 16.10 6.10 8.68
N PRO A 113 15.87 7.29 9.28
CA PRO A 113 15.13 8.42 8.73
C PRO A 113 15.90 9.16 7.64
N SER A 114 15.23 9.57 6.56
CA SER A 114 15.86 10.22 5.41
C SER A 114 14.94 11.31 4.82
N PRO A 115 15.50 12.42 4.30
CA PRO A 115 14.71 13.53 3.78
C PRO A 115 13.85 13.14 2.58
N LEU A 116 12.69 13.78 2.43
CA LEU A 116 11.76 13.62 1.29
C LEU A 116 12.28 14.33 0.02
N ILE A 117 13.58 14.23 -0.24
CA ILE A 117 14.23 14.61 -1.50
C ILE A 117 14.68 13.37 -2.29
N TYR A 118 14.53 12.19 -1.69
CA TYR A 118 14.86 10.89 -2.25
C TYR A 118 13.59 10.08 -2.48
N ASN A 119 13.69 9.07 -3.35
CA ASN A 119 12.69 8.02 -3.45
C ASN A 119 13.05 6.91 -2.45
N PHE A 120 12.17 5.92 -2.28
CA PHE A 120 12.41 4.84 -1.32
C PHE A 120 12.10 3.46 -1.90
N THR A 121 12.93 2.47 -1.57
CA THR A 121 12.66 1.06 -1.91
C THR A 121 11.69 0.46 -0.92
N LEU A 122 10.85 -0.45 -1.39
CA LEU A 122 10.00 -1.27 -0.53
C LEU A 122 10.38 -2.75 -0.68
N PRO A 123 10.24 -3.55 0.39
CA PRO A 123 10.46 -4.99 0.29
C PRO A 123 9.37 -5.64 -0.57
N ASN A 124 9.73 -6.72 -1.28
CA ASN A 124 8.85 -7.33 -2.29
C ASN A 124 7.55 -7.94 -1.73
N ASN A 125 7.44 -8.13 -0.41
CA ASN A 125 6.25 -8.71 0.22
C ASN A 125 5.15 -7.68 0.53
N VAL A 126 5.39 -6.38 0.35
CA VAL A 126 4.43 -5.32 0.71
C VAL A 126 3.71 -4.70 -0.49
N TRP A 127 4.00 -5.14 -1.71
CA TRP A 127 3.44 -4.57 -2.94
C TRP A 127 1.90 -4.50 -2.91
N ASN A 128 1.22 -5.52 -2.43
CA ASN A 128 -0.25 -5.57 -2.38
C ASN A 128 -0.84 -5.14 -1.02
N THR A 129 -0.05 -4.48 -0.16
CA THR A 129 -0.50 -4.06 1.16
C THR A 129 -0.72 -2.55 1.22
N THR A 130 -1.58 -2.10 2.12
CA THR A 130 -1.68 -0.66 2.41
C THR A 130 -0.46 -0.25 3.24
N LEU A 131 0.15 0.89 2.93
CA LEU A 131 1.27 1.40 3.71
C LEU A 131 0.83 2.59 4.56
N ILE A 132 1.43 2.69 5.74
CA ILE A 132 1.30 3.85 6.63
C ILE A 132 2.70 4.47 6.72
N LEU A 133 2.81 5.70 6.25
CA LEU A 133 4.05 6.46 6.23
C LEU A 133 4.08 7.39 7.43
N GLN A 134 5.14 7.32 8.22
CA GLN A 134 5.42 8.27 9.28
C GLN A 134 6.40 9.32 8.76
N LEU A 135 5.91 10.55 8.69
CA LEU A 135 6.64 11.71 8.18
C LEU A 135 6.88 12.70 9.32
N THR A 136 8.01 13.40 9.29
CA THR A 136 8.29 14.50 10.22
C THR A 136 8.53 15.79 9.45
N TYR A 137 7.84 16.85 9.87
CA TYR A 137 7.83 18.17 9.26
C TYR A 137 8.06 19.25 10.34
N TYR A 138 9.20 19.94 10.30
CA TYR A 138 9.58 21.05 11.21
C TYR A 138 9.45 20.82 12.73
N ASN A 139 9.11 19.62 13.21
CA ASN A 139 8.92 19.12 14.60
C ASN A 139 7.57 18.43 14.84
N VAL A 140 6.69 18.38 13.83
CA VAL A 140 5.41 17.65 13.88
C VAL A 140 5.58 16.29 13.20
N THR A 141 4.97 15.25 13.78
CA THR A 141 4.86 13.92 13.14
C THR A 141 3.49 13.79 12.49
N ILE A 142 3.47 13.38 11.23
CA ILE A 142 2.27 13.17 10.45
C ILE A 142 2.26 11.73 9.94
N PHE A 143 1.07 11.12 9.89
CA PHE A 143 0.88 9.81 9.32
C PHE A 143 0.06 9.92 8.03
N ALA A 144 0.57 9.33 6.95
CA ALA A 144 -0.13 9.26 5.67
C ALA A 144 -0.40 7.80 5.32
N THR A 145 -1.65 7.48 4.99
CA THR A 145 -2.02 6.15 4.49
C THR A 145 -1.96 6.17 2.97
N ILE A 146 -1.33 5.16 2.37
CA ILE A 146 -1.18 5.05 0.92
C ILE A 146 -1.54 3.65 0.45
N TYR A 147 -2.42 3.59 -0.55
CA TYR A 147 -2.82 2.34 -1.17
C TYR A 147 -1.91 2.01 -2.37
N PRO A 148 -1.85 0.73 -2.77
CA PRO A 148 -1.02 0.33 -3.91
C PRO A 148 -1.43 1.02 -5.21
N ASN A 149 -0.45 1.57 -5.95
CA ASN A 149 -0.64 2.36 -7.17
C ASN A 149 -1.43 3.67 -6.98
N GLU A 150 -1.48 4.20 -5.75
CA GLU A 150 -2.11 5.48 -5.46
C GLU A 150 -1.11 6.53 -4.99
N THR A 151 -1.55 7.79 -4.98
CA THR A 151 -0.81 8.94 -4.46
C THR A 151 -1.41 9.36 -3.13
N ALA A 152 -0.60 9.43 -2.09
CA ALA A 152 -0.98 10.04 -0.82
C ALA A 152 -0.61 11.52 -0.78
N PHE A 153 -1.49 12.29 -0.15
CA PHE A 153 -1.33 13.72 0.09
C PHE A 153 -1.30 13.97 1.59
N SER A 154 -0.38 14.83 2.03
CA SER A 154 -0.32 15.31 3.42
C SER A 154 -0.04 16.81 3.42
N SER A 155 -0.91 17.57 4.09
CA SER A 155 -0.82 19.03 4.30
C SER A 155 -0.43 19.38 5.71
#